data_AF-A0A1G1I4C7-F1
#
_entry.id   AF-A0A1G1I4C7-F1
#
_cell.length_a   1.000
_cell.length_b   1.000
_cell.length_c   1.000
_cell.angle_alpha   90.00
_cell.angle_beta   90.00
_cell.angle_gamma   90.00
#
_symmetry.space_group_name_H-M   'P 1'
#
loop_
_entity.id
_entity.type
_entity.pdbx_description
1 polymer ?
#
loop_
_entity_poly.entity_id
_entity_poly.type
_entity_poly.pdbx_seq_one_letter_code
_entity_poly.pdbx_strand_id
1 'polypeptide(L)'
;MHPGRGGEPVKRLAGKIAVVTGGGSGIGAAVARAFAREGAEVAICGRRAQALEATREAIASAGGIAVAVPADLTRREDVACLVEAIRERFGRLDVLVNNAGILGAHAPIAEYPEDAWDVVVAANLTAVFRLTKAALPLMPHGGSIINVSSSVGRIGRAGWGAYSVSKFGVEGLSQVLADELRERGIRVNTVNPGGTRTAMRAAAYPDEDSLTLPSPDDVTPIFVYLASDESLDVTGRAFDARGWTPSSVAAAAARLTSS
;
A
#
# COMPACT_ATOMS: atom_id res chain seq x y z
N MET A 1 -16.56 38.57 24.13
CA MET A 1 -15.87 38.30 22.85
C MET A 1 -14.65 37.45 23.12
N HIS A 2 -14.59 36.24 22.56
CA HIS A 2 -13.40 35.39 22.56
C HIS A 2 -13.35 34.71 21.18
N PRO A 3 -12.41 35.07 20.29
CA PRO A 3 -12.23 34.35 19.04
C PRO A 3 -11.40 33.10 19.36
N GLY A 4 -12.06 31.95 19.48
CA GLY A 4 -11.40 30.65 19.56
C GLY A 4 -10.65 30.39 18.26
N ARG A 5 -9.33 30.30 18.35
CA ARG A 5 -8.43 29.98 17.23
C ARG A 5 -8.78 28.59 16.69
N GLY A 6 -9.40 28.55 15.51
CA GLY A 6 -9.38 27.37 14.65
C GLY A 6 -7.96 27.19 14.12
N GLY A 7 -7.14 26.41 14.84
CA GLY A 7 -5.86 25.99 14.32
C GLY A 7 -6.08 25.06 13.12
N GLU A 8 -5.39 25.34 12.01
CA GLU A 8 -5.30 24.43 10.87
C GLU A 8 -5.00 23.01 11.38
N PRO A 9 -5.73 21.97 10.91
CA PRO A 9 -5.48 20.60 11.33
C PRO A 9 -4.02 20.21 11.03
N VAL A 10 -3.35 19.63 12.03
CA VAL A 10 -1.95 19.19 11.90
C VAL A 10 -1.86 18.12 10.80
N LYS A 11 -1.11 18.44 9.74
CA LYS A 11 -0.82 17.52 8.63
C LYS A 11 0.06 16.37 9.13
N ARG A 12 -0.50 15.15 9.21
CA ARG A 12 0.13 14.01 9.90
C ARG A 12 1.36 13.42 9.20
N LEU A 13 1.51 13.72 7.91
CA LEU A 13 2.62 13.25 7.07
C LEU A 13 3.47 14.42 6.54
N ALA A 14 3.36 15.60 7.17
CA ALA A 14 4.13 16.77 6.77
C ALA A 14 5.63 16.47 6.68
N GLY A 15 6.22 16.75 5.52
CA GLY A 15 7.65 16.54 5.26
C GLY A 15 8.05 15.08 4.99
N LYS A 16 7.11 14.13 4.97
CA LYS A 16 7.40 12.75 4.58
C LYS A 16 7.37 12.59 3.06
N ILE A 17 8.27 11.77 2.54
CA ILE A 17 8.31 11.34 1.14
C ILE A 17 7.73 9.93 1.05
N ALA A 18 6.72 9.75 0.21
CA ALA A 18 6.03 8.48 0.06
C ALA A 18 6.07 7.96 -1.38
N VAL A 19 6.25 6.64 -1.55
CA VAL A 19 6.07 5.94 -2.82
C VAL A 19 4.82 5.06 -2.73
N VAL A 20 3.89 5.20 -3.67
CA VAL A 20 2.69 4.36 -3.78
C VAL A 20 2.64 3.67 -5.13
N THR A 21 2.81 2.35 -5.12
CA THR A 21 2.72 1.53 -6.33
C THR A 21 1.26 1.27 -6.71
N GLY A 22 0.97 1.18 -8.01
CA GLY A 22 -0.42 1.10 -8.49
C GLY A 22 -1.19 2.40 -8.23
N GLY A 23 -0.48 3.54 -8.12
CA GLY A 23 -1.04 4.83 -7.71
C GLY A 23 -1.92 5.52 -8.74
N GLY A 24 -2.21 4.89 -9.88
CA GLY A 24 -3.03 5.49 -10.95
C GLY A 24 -4.52 5.14 -10.90
N SER A 25 -4.96 4.28 -9.97
CA SER A 25 -6.39 3.93 -9.84
C SER A 25 -6.70 3.26 -8.50
N GLY A 26 -7.99 3.16 -8.17
CA GLY A 26 -8.47 2.39 -7.04
C GLY A 26 -7.83 2.80 -5.71
N ILE A 27 -7.45 1.82 -4.89
CA ILE A 27 -6.89 2.04 -3.56
C ILE A 27 -5.58 2.82 -3.63
N GLY A 28 -4.68 2.49 -4.55
CA GLY A 28 -3.39 3.19 -4.69
C GLY A 28 -3.56 4.69 -4.96
N ALA A 29 -4.46 5.06 -5.87
CA ALA A 29 -4.74 6.48 -6.14
C ALA A 29 -5.38 7.19 -4.94
N ALA A 30 -6.28 6.51 -4.23
CA ALA A 30 -6.90 7.08 -3.03
C ALA A 30 -5.89 7.27 -1.89
N VAL A 31 -5.00 6.30 -1.66
CA VAL A 31 -3.91 6.39 -0.68
C VAL A 31 -2.96 7.53 -1.04
N ALA A 32 -2.57 7.66 -2.32
CA ALA A 32 -1.72 8.76 -2.77
C ALA A 32 -2.35 10.14 -2.51
N ARG A 33 -3.64 10.32 -2.83
CA ARG A 33 -4.37 11.56 -2.53
C ARG A 33 -4.48 11.81 -1.04
N ALA A 34 -4.76 10.78 -0.24
CA ALA A 34 -4.85 10.90 1.21
C ALA A 34 -3.51 11.31 1.81
N PHE A 35 -2.40 10.73 1.34
CA PHE A 35 -1.05 11.07 1.82
C PHE A 35 -0.68 12.52 1.47
N ALA A 36 -0.97 12.95 0.25
CA ALA A 36 -0.70 14.33 -0.17
C ALA A 36 -1.55 15.35 0.61
N ARG A 37 -2.82 15.04 0.89
CA ARG A 37 -3.69 15.86 1.75
C ARG A 37 -3.12 16.01 3.17
N GLU A 38 -2.47 14.96 3.67
CA GLU A 38 -1.82 14.92 4.97
C GLU A 38 -0.39 15.50 4.95
N GLY A 39 0.04 16.11 3.84
CA GLY A 39 1.29 16.87 3.73
C GLY A 39 2.50 16.09 3.24
N ALA A 40 2.35 14.84 2.79
CA ALA A 40 3.43 14.10 2.16
C ALA A 40 3.68 14.57 0.72
N GLU A 41 4.92 14.49 0.26
CA GLU A 41 5.22 14.48 -1.17
C GLU A 41 5.16 13.05 -1.69
N VAL A 42 4.40 12.80 -2.76
CA VAL A 42 4.06 11.43 -3.17
C VAL A 42 4.56 11.10 -4.57
N ALA A 43 5.43 10.12 -4.69
CA ALA A 43 5.69 9.47 -5.96
C ALA A 43 4.69 8.33 -6.19
N ILE A 44 3.98 8.36 -7.32
CA ILE A 44 3.07 7.30 -7.74
C ILE A 44 3.67 6.55 -8.93
N CYS A 45 3.64 5.22 -8.88
CA CYS A 45 4.16 4.39 -9.96
C CYS A 45 3.16 3.34 -10.44
N GLY A 46 3.36 2.88 -11.68
CA GLY A 46 2.54 1.87 -12.34
C GLY A 46 2.68 1.92 -13.85
N ARG A 47 2.03 0.99 -14.55
CA ARG A 47 2.24 0.83 -16.00
C ARG A 47 1.51 1.85 -16.88
N ARG A 48 0.39 2.40 -16.39
CA ARG A 48 -0.50 3.26 -17.18
C ARG A 48 -0.21 4.74 -16.92
N ALA A 49 0.68 5.33 -17.73
CA ALA A 49 1.12 6.71 -17.58
C ALA A 49 -0.03 7.72 -17.47
N GLN A 50 -1.03 7.65 -18.36
CA GLN A 50 -2.18 8.56 -18.33
C GLN A 50 -2.97 8.52 -17.01
N ALA A 51 -3.11 7.34 -16.40
CA ALA A 51 -3.85 7.19 -15.15
C ALA A 51 -3.05 7.69 -13.93
N LEU A 52 -1.72 7.53 -13.97
CA LEU A 52 -0.84 8.17 -13.00
C LEU A 52 -0.93 9.68 -13.12
N GLU A 53 -0.88 10.21 -14.33
CA GLU A 53 -0.94 11.65 -14.57
C GLU A 53 -2.25 12.26 -14.08
N ALA A 54 -3.39 11.63 -14.36
CA ALA A 54 -4.68 12.06 -13.81
C ALA A 54 -4.70 12.10 -12.27
N THR A 55 -4.03 11.15 -11.61
CA THR A 55 -3.92 11.16 -10.14
C THR A 55 -2.98 12.26 -9.66
N ARG A 56 -1.85 12.48 -10.35
CA ARG A 56 -0.89 13.55 -10.07
C ARG A 56 -1.55 14.92 -10.18
N GLU A 57 -2.31 15.15 -11.25
CA GLU A 57 -3.07 16.38 -11.47
C GLU A 57 -4.12 16.59 -10.38
N ALA A 58 -4.89 15.56 -10.02
CA ALA A 58 -5.86 15.66 -8.94
C ALA A 58 -5.20 16.04 -7.59
N ILE A 59 -4.00 15.51 -7.30
CA ILE A 59 -3.21 15.89 -6.13
C ILE A 59 -2.77 17.36 -6.21
N ALA A 60 -2.23 17.77 -7.37
CA ALA A 60 -1.76 19.14 -7.59
C ALA A 60 -2.90 20.17 -7.49
N SER A 61 -4.08 19.87 -8.06
CA SER A 61 -5.27 20.73 -7.96
C SER A 61 -5.79 20.88 -6.53
N ALA A 62 -5.50 19.92 -5.65
CA ALA A 62 -5.80 19.98 -4.22
C ALA A 62 -4.66 20.63 -3.39
N GLY A 63 -3.62 21.17 -4.03
CA GLY A 63 -2.48 21.82 -3.38
C GLY A 63 -1.43 20.87 -2.82
N GLY A 64 -1.48 19.58 -3.18
CA GLY A 64 -0.47 18.59 -2.82
C GLY A 64 0.64 18.47 -3.85
N ILE A 65 1.70 17.72 -3.51
CA ILE A 65 2.84 17.47 -4.39
C ILE A 65 2.86 15.99 -4.76
N ALA A 66 2.85 15.71 -6.08
CA ALA A 66 3.02 14.36 -6.58
C ALA A 66 3.85 14.30 -7.86
N VAL A 67 4.49 13.15 -8.07
CA VAL A 67 5.25 12.81 -9.27
C VAL A 67 4.76 11.47 -9.81
N ALA A 68 4.47 11.42 -11.11
CA ALA A 68 4.13 10.19 -11.80
C ALA A 68 5.39 9.55 -12.39
N VAL A 69 5.67 8.30 -12.03
CA VAL A 69 6.80 7.53 -12.55
C VAL A 69 6.27 6.23 -13.18
N PRO A 70 6.03 6.20 -14.50
CA PRO A 70 5.64 4.99 -15.19
C PRO A 70 6.70 3.89 -15.04
N ALA A 71 6.30 2.72 -14.58
CA ALA A 71 7.21 1.59 -14.36
C ALA A 71 6.45 0.25 -14.37
N ASP A 72 7.05 -0.77 -14.96
CA ASP A 72 6.66 -2.17 -14.76
C ASP A 72 7.59 -2.82 -13.72
N LEU A 73 7.07 -3.02 -12.51
CA LEU A 73 7.85 -3.56 -11.39
C LEU A 73 8.25 -5.03 -11.55
N THR A 74 7.78 -5.71 -12.60
CA THR A 74 8.27 -7.04 -12.99
C THR A 74 9.63 -6.99 -13.71
N ARG A 75 10.05 -5.80 -14.18
CA ARG A 75 11.33 -5.54 -14.84
C ARG A 75 12.32 -4.96 -13.84
N ARG A 76 13.56 -5.45 -13.83
CA ARG A 76 14.58 -5.02 -12.85
C ARG A 76 15.04 -3.59 -13.12
N GLU A 77 15.13 -3.25 -14.40
CA GLU A 77 15.58 -1.97 -14.91
C GLU A 77 14.61 -0.86 -14.51
N ASP A 78 13.30 -1.09 -14.70
CA ASP A 78 12.25 -0.16 -14.29
C ASP A 78 12.26 0.10 -12.78
N VAL A 79 12.49 -0.94 -11.95
CA VAL A 79 12.62 -0.77 -10.49
C VAL A 79 13.84 0.07 -10.14
N ALA A 80 14.98 -0.17 -10.79
CA ALA A 80 16.18 0.65 -10.60
C ALA A 80 15.90 2.11 -10.98
N CYS A 81 15.37 2.36 -12.18
CA CYS A 81 15.02 3.70 -12.65
C CYS A 81 14.05 4.43 -11.71
N LEU A 82 13.04 3.72 -11.18
CA LEU A 82 12.12 4.29 -10.19
C LEU A 82 12.87 4.77 -8.95
N VAL A 83 13.67 3.91 -8.32
CA VAL A 83 14.41 4.23 -7.08
C VAL A 83 15.44 5.34 -7.31
N GLU A 84 16.12 5.32 -8.45
CA GLU A 84 17.02 6.40 -8.89
C GLU A 84 16.30 7.74 -8.97
N ALA A 85 15.13 7.78 -9.62
CA ALA A 85 14.33 9.00 -9.70
C ALA A 85 13.88 9.51 -8.32
N ILE A 86 13.56 8.62 -7.38
CA ILE A 86 13.26 8.99 -6.00
C ILE A 86 14.49 9.60 -5.32
N ARG A 87 15.65 8.95 -5.47
CA ARG A 87 16.91 9.44 -4.88
C ARG A 87 17.27 10.82 -5.41
N GLU A 88 17.26 11.02 -6.72
CA GLU A 88 17.62 12.29 -7.33
C GLU A 88 16.68 13.43 -6.93
N ARG A 89 15.39 13.13 -6.82
CA ARG A 89 14.38 14.16 -6.57
C ARG A 89 14.19 14.48 -5.09
N PHE A 90 14.22 13.47 -4.22
CA PHE A 90 13.84 13.62 -2.82
C PHE A 90 14.98 13.30 -1.85
N GLY A 91 16.02 12.58 -2.30
CA GLY A 91 17.16 12.17 -1.47
C GLY A 91 16.86 11.08 -0.43
N ARG A 92 15.59 10.83 -0.11
CA ARG A 92 15.14 9.84 0.89
C ARG A 92 13.77 9.26 0.54
N LEU A 93 13.40 8.18 1.24
CA LEU A 93 12.06 7.60 1.20
C LEU A 93 11.56 7.27 2.61
N ASP A 94 10.55 7.97 3.09
CA ASP A 94 10.01 7.77 4.44
C ASP A 94 8.95 6.65 4.48
N VAL A 95 8.14 6.53 3.42
CA VAL A 95 7.02 5.58 3.36
C VAL A 95 6.98 4.84 2.02
N LEU A 96 6.95 3.51 2.05
CA LEU A 96 6.73 2.66 0.87
C LEU A 96 5.41 1.91 0.95
N VAL A 97 4.53 2.10 -0.02
CA VAL A 97 3.27 1.36 -0.15
C VAL A 97 3.32 0.42 -1.36
N ASN A 98 3.49 -0.87 -1.08
CA ASN A 98 3.39 -1.93 -2.07
C ASN A 98 1.91 -2.32 -2.26
N ASN A 99 1.20 -1.54 -3.10
CA ASN A 99 -0.21 -1.74 -3.43
C ASN A 99 -0.43 -2.40 -4.80
N ALA A 100 0.49 -2.25 -5.76
CA ALA A 100 0.34 -2.83 -7.08
C ALA A 100 0.12 -4.36 -7.03
N GLY A 101 -0.79 -4.84 -7.87
CA GLY A 101 -1.02 -6.27 -8.05
C GLY A 101 -2.05 -6.55 -9.15
N ILE A 102 -2.15 -7.81 -9.54
CA ILE A 102 -3.08 -8.34 -10.53
C ILE A 102 -3.78 -9.60 -9.99
N LEU A 103 -4.97 -9.93 -10.49
CA LEU A 103 -5.74 -11.10 -10.04
C LEU A 103 -5.28 -12.42 -10.66
N GLY A 104 -4.95 -12.45 -11.96
CA GLY A 104 -4.77 -13.70 -12.67
C GLY A 104 -6.10 -14.44 -12.93
N ALA A 105 -6.00 -15.75 -13.15
CA ALA A 105 -7.16 -16.61 -13.42
C ALA A 105 -7.91 -16.97 -12.12
N HIS A 106 -9.21 -17.27 -12.27
CA HIS A 106 -10.02 -17.94 -11.25
C HIS A 106 -10.28 -19.37 -11.70
N ALA A 107 -9.54 -20.34 -11.16
CA ALA A 107 -9.61 -21.74 -11.57
C ALA A 107 -9.17 -22.68 -10.42
N PRO A 108 -9.67 -23.94 -10.38
CA PRO A 108 -9.08 -24.99 -9.55
C PRO A 108 -7.58 -25.13 -9.84
N ILE A 109 -6.77 -25.51 -8.84
CA ILE A 109 -5.32 -25.54 -9.00
C ILE A 109 -4.86 -26.53 -10.09
N ALA A 110 -5.58 -27.62 -10.29
CA ALA A 110 -5.29 -28.61 -11.32
C ALA A 110 -5.50 -28.10 -12.75
N GLU A 111 -6.24 -27.00 -12.91
CA GLU A 111 -6.57 -26.36 -14.20
C GLU A 111 -5.99 -24.94 -14.29
N TYR A 112 -5.20 -24.52 -13.30
CA TYR A 112 -4.69 -23.16 -13.24
C TYR A 112 -3.61 -22.96 -14.32
N PRO A 113 -3.72 -21.96 -15.20
CA PRO A 113 -2.73 -21.75 -16.25
C PRO A 113 -1.35 -21.38 -15.67
N GLU A 114 -0.30 -22.09 -16.08
CA GLU A 114 1.06 -21.87 -15.57
C GLU A 114 1.61 -20.48 -15.97
N ASP A 115 1.28 -19.99 -17.16
CA ASP A 115 1.63 -18.64 -17.61
C ASP A 115 0.98 -17.57 -16.73
N ALA A 116 -0.31 -17.74 -16.39
CA ALA A 116 -1.00 -16.85 -15.45
C ALA A 116 -0.36 -16.90 -14.06
N TRP A 117 0.09 -18.07 -13.61
CA TRP A 117 0.79 -18.23 -12.33
C TRP A 117 2.07 -17.41 -12.29
N ASP A 118 2.94 -17.56 -13.30
CA ASP A 118 4.22 -16.87 -13.36
C ASP A 118 4.05 -15.36 -13.36
N VAL A 119 3.10 -14.84 -14.15
CA VAL A 119 2.83 -13.40 -14.23
C VAL A 119 2.30 -12.85 -12.90
N VAL A 120 1.42 -13.58 -12.21
CA VAL A 120 0.88 -13.17 -10.90
C VAL A 120 1.97 -13.19 -9.82
N VAL A 121 2.77 -14.25 -9.73
CA VAL A 121 3.86 -14.34 -8.75
C VAL A 121 4.93 -13.28 -9.01
N ALA A 122 5.25 -13.00 -10.27
CA ALA A 122 6.16 -11.92 -10.64
C ALA A 122 5.64 -10.55 -10.18
N ALA A 123 4.37 -10.24 -10.46
CA ALA A 123 3.78 -8.93 -10.20
C ALA A 123 3.41 -8.70 -8.72
N ASN A 124 2.91 -9.71 -8.02
CA ASN A 124 2.33 -9.55 -6.69
C ASN A 124 3.31 -9.84 -5.55
N LEU A 125 4.34 -10.67 -5.79
CA LEU A 125 5.29 -11.09 -4.77
C LEU A 125 6.72 -10.66 -5.13
N THR A 126 7.21 -11.08 -6.29
CA THR A 126 8.59 -10.81 -6.68
C THR A 126 8.85 -9.31 -6.83
N ALA A 127 7.91 -8.56 -7.40
CA ALA A 127 7.99 -7.11 -7.51
C ALA A 127 8.05 -6.41 -6.14
N VAL A 128 7.28 -6.88 -5.15
CA VAL A 128 7.27 -6.34 -3.77
C VAL A 128 8.65 -6.52 -3.13
N PHE A 129 9.22 -7.72 -3.25
CA PHE A 129 10.59 -8.00 -2.81
C PHE A 129 11.60 -7.08 -3.50
N ARG A 130 11.57 -6.99 -4.83
CA ARG A 130 12.55 -6.23 -5.62
C ARG A 130 12.53 -4.75 -5.29
N LEU A 131 11.33 -4.14 -5.28
CA LEU A 131 11.19 -2.74 -4.96
C LEU A 131 11.58 -2.44 -3.52
N THR A 132 11.16 -3.27 -2.57
CA THR A 132 11.54 -3.10 -1.16
C THR A 132 13.05 -3.16 -0.99
N LYS A 133 13.70 -4.20 -1.55
CA LYS A 133 15.17 -4.33 -1.51
C LYS A 133 15.88 -3.10 -2.08
N ALA A 134 15.42 -2.59 -3.22
CA ALA A 134 16.02 -1.43 -3.87
C ALA A 134 15.76 -0.12 -3.10
N ALA A 135 14.61 -0.01 -2.43
CA ALA A 135 14.21 1.17 -1.68
C ALA A 135 14.87 1.27 -0.29
N LEU A 136 15.18 0.13 0.36
CA LEU A 136 15.72 0.09 1.73
C LEU A 136 16.95 0.98 1.98
N PRO A 137 17.92 1.14 1.05
CA PRO A 137 19.04 2.07 1.22
C PRO A 137 18.64 3.55 1.32
N LEU A 138 17.48 3.95 0.78
CA LEU A 138 16.95 5.32 0.86
C LEU A 138 16.10 5.57 2.10
N MET A 139 15.71 4.51 2.81
CA MET A 139 14.81 4.63 3.95
C MET A 139 15.57 5.04 5.21
N PRO A 140 15.19 6.12 5.89
CA PRO A 140 15.81 6.50 7.17
C PRO A 140 15.37 5.54 8.28
N HIS A 141 16.02 5.67 9.45
CA HIS A 141 15.51 5.06 10.67
C HIS A 141 14.08 5.57 10.95
N GLY A 142 13.19 4.70 11.40
CA GLY A 142 11.78 5.06 11.67
C GLY A 142 10.86 5.09 10.43
N GLY A 143 11.34 4.69 9.24
CA GLY A 143 10.51 4.59 8.04
C GLY A 143 9.36 3.58 8.14
N SER A 144 8.45 3.58 7.16
CA SER A 144 7.28 2.70 7.15
C SER A 144 7.10 2.00 5.80
N ILE A 145 6.88 0.68 5.84
CA ILE A 145 6.52 -0.16 4.70
C ILE A 145 5.13 -0.73 4.93
N ILE A 146 4.23 -0.46 3.98
CA ILE A 146 2.84 -0.94 4.01
C ILE A 146 2.62 -1.83 2.80
N ASN A 147 2.40 -3.11 3.05
CA ASN A 147 2.17 -4.10 2.00
C ASN A 147 0.68 -4.41 1.90
N VAL A 148 0.07 -4.17 0.74
CA VAL A 148 -1.35 -4.48 0.54
C VAL A 148 -1.51 -5.97 0.28
N SER A 149 -2.13 -6.64 1.25
CA SER A 149 -2.45 -8.06 1.22
C SER A 149 -3.93 -8.27 0.81
N SER A 150 -4.51 -9.40 1.16
CA SER A 150 -5.92 -9.74 0.96
C SER A 150 -6.37 -10.79 1.98
N SER A 151 -7.67 -10.91 2.21
CA SER A 151 -8.22 -11.97 3.07
C SER A 151 -7.86 -13.37 2.56
N VAL A 152 -7.83 -13.55 1.24
CA VAL A 152 -7.39 -14.81 0.62
C VAL A 152 -5.87 -15.03 0.69
N GLY A 153 -5.09 -14.07 1.18
CA GLY A 153 -3.68 -14.22 1.53
C GLY A 153 -3.44 -14.63 2.99
N ARG A 154 -4.51 -14.77 3.78
CA ARG A 154 -4.47 -15.20 5.19
C ARG A 154 -5.22 -16.51 5.40
N ILE A 155 -6.30 -16.70 4.65
CA ILE A 155 -7.07 -17.94 4.60
C ILE A 155 -7.27 -18.32 3.14
N GLY A 156 -6.71 -19.46 2.73
CA GLY A 156 -6.80 -19.94 1.36
C GLY A 156 -8.24 -20.21 0.94
N ARG A 157 -8.56 -19.95 -0.33
CA ARG A 157 -9.89 -20.19 -0.90
C ARG A 157 -9.76 -20.87 -2.25
N ALA A 158 -10.54 -21.93 -2.47
CA ALA A 158 -10.60 -22.62 -3.75
C ALA A 158 -10.88 -21.63 -4.89
N GLY A 159 -10.21 -21.83 -6.03
CA GLY A 159 -10.34 -20.98 -7.20
C GLY A 159 -9.41 -19.76 -7.25
N TRP A 160 -8.76 -19.36 -6.14
CA TRP A 160 -7.96 -18.13 -6.08
C TRP A 160 -6.47 -18.29 -6.44
N GLY A 161 -6.03 -19.53 -6.69
CA GLY A 161 -4.71 -19.92 -7.19
C GLY A 161 -3.54 -18.97 -6.85
N ALA A 162 -2.85 -18.51 -7.89
CA ALA A 162 -1.64 -17.70 -7.75
C ALA A 162 -1.87 -16.38 -6.98
N TYR A 163 -3.06 -15.77 -7.07
CA TYR A 163 -3.36 -14.55 -6.31
C TYR A 163 -3.29 -14.81 -4.81
N SER A 164 -4.04 -15.80 -4.33
CA SER A 164 -4.05 -16.20 -2.92
C SER A 164 -2.64 -16.52 -2.44
N VAL A 165 -1.92 -17.39 -3.16
CA VAL A 165 -0.55 -17.80 -2.83
C VAL A 165 0.41 -16.61 -2.79
N SER A 166 0.33 -15.71 -3.77
CA SER A 166 1.17 -14.51 -3.78
C SER A 166 0.92 -13.61 -2.57
N LYS A 167 -0.33 -13.51 -2.09
CA LYS A 167 -0.68 -12.71 -0.92
C LYS A 167 -0.26 -13.36 0.40
N PHE A 168 -0.30 -14.70 0.50
CA PHE A 168 0.38 -15.42 1.58
C PHE A 168 1.89 -15.13 1.59
N GLY A 169 2.53 -15.14 0.42
CA GLY A 169 3.93 -14.77 0.28
C GLY A 169 4.23 -13.34 0.75
N VAL A 170 3.34 -12.40 0.46
CA VAL A 170 3.46 -11.01 0.95
C VAL A 170 3.31 -10.91 2.47
N GLU A 171 2.40 -11.66 3.08
CA GLU A 171 2.26 -11.73 4.55
C GLU A 171 3.54 -12.29 5.20
N GLY A 172 4.09 -13.38 4.65
CA GLY A 172 5.34 -13.98 5.12
C GLY A 172 6.54 -13.04 4.96
N LEU A 173 6.71 -12.46 3.77
CA LEU A 173 7.78 -11.49 3.49
C LEU A 173 7.71 -10.29 4.44
N SER A 174 6.51 -9.82 4.77
CA SER A 174 6.33 -8.68 5.67
C SER A 174 6.78 -9.00 7.10
N GLN A 175 6.55 -10.21 7.58
CA GLN A 175 7.03 -10.64 8.91
C GLN A 175 8.56 -10.76 8.95
N VAL A 176 9.16 -11.33 7.91
CA VAL A 176 10.63 -11.39 7.77
C VAL A 176 11.23 -9.99 7.81
N LEU A 177 10.72 -9.08 6.98
CA LEU A 177 11.22 -7.70 6.93
C LEU A 177 10.99 -6.94 8.25
N ALA A 178 9.88 -7.17 8.95
CA ALA A 178 9.62 -6.54 10.23
C ALA A 178 10.67 -6.91 11.28
N ASP A 179 11.11 -8.17 11.31
CA ASP A 179 12.15 -8.64 12.22
C ASP A 179 13.54 -8.14 11.79
N GLU A 180 13.89 -8.29 10.51
CA GLU A 180 15.18 -7.85 9.95
C GLU A 180 15.43 -6.34 10.13
N LEU A 181 14.38 -5.52 10.10
CA LEU A 181 14.48 -4.06 10.12
C LEU A 181 14.27 -3.45 11.51
N ARG A 182 14.11 -4.28 12.55
CA ARG A 182 13.85 -3.84 13.93
C ARG A 182 14.90 -2.86 14.46
N GLU A 183 16.18 -3.12 14.22
CA GLU A 183 17.27 -2.23 14.67
C GLU A 183 17.27 -0.87 13.95
N ARG A 184 16.76 -0.84 12.72
CA ARG A 184 16.55 0.41 11.98
C ARG A 184 15.27 1.13 12.39
N GLY A 185 14.42 0.49 13.19
CA GLY A 185 13.09 1.01 13.52
C GLY A 185 12.19 1.20 12.29
N ILE A 186 12.52 0.57 11.14
CA ILE A 186 11.65 0.62 9.97
C ILE A 186 10.52 -0.38 10.19
N ARG A 187 9.30 0.12 10.14
CA ARG A 187 8.09 -0.66 10.46
C ARG A 187 7.56 -1.30 9.20
N VAL A 188 7.11 -2.55 9.30
CA VAL A 188 6.55 -3.28 8.16
C VAL A 188 5.22 -3.88 8.58
N ASN A 189 4.14 -3.49 7.92
CA ASN A 189 2.79 -3.95 8.24
C ASN A 189 2.02 -4.31 6.97
N THR A 190 1.06 -5.23 7.09
CA THR A 190 0.17 -5.60 5.98
C THR A 190 -1.22 -5.04 6.19
N VAL A 191 -1.86 -4.64 5.09
CA VAL A 191 -3.25 -4.19 5.10
C VAL A 191 -4.05 -5.03 4.11
N ASN A 192 -5.08 -5.69 4.60
CA ASN A 192 -6.14 -6.27 3.78
C ASN A 192 -7.25 -5.21 3.62
N PRO A 193 -7.47 -4.68 2.41
CA PRO A 193 -8.49 -3.65 2.18
C PRO A 193 -9.93 -4.16 2.33
N GLY A 194 -10.13 -5.48 2.22
CA GLY A 194 -11.45 -6.08 2.07
C GLY A 194 -12.08 -5.82 0.71
N GLY A 195 -13.39 -6.08 0.59
CA GLY A 195 -14.15 -5.72 -0.62
C GLY A 195 -14.23 -4.20 -0.74
N THR A 196 -13.61 -3.64 -1.78
CA THR A 196 -13.56 -2.19 -2.05
C THR A 196 -13.96 -1.95 -3.50
N ARG A 197 -14.79 -0.93 -3.75
CA ARG A 197 -15.32 -0.59 -5.08
C ARG A 197 -14.18 -0.17 -6.04
N THR A 198 -13.66 -1.16 -6.76
CA THR A 198 -12.54 -1.02 -7.71
C THR A 198 -12.79 -1.92 -8.93
N ALA A 199 -12.15 -1.61 -10.06
CA ALA A 199 -12.21 -2.46 -11.25
C ALA A 199 -11.70 -3.89 -10.99
N MET A 200 -10.68 -4.04 -10.13
CA MET A 200 -10.20 -5.36 -9.71
C MET A 200 -11.30 -6.13 -8.98
N ARG A 201 -12.00 -5.50 -8.03
CA ARG A 201 -13.07 -6.16 -7.29
C ARG A 201 -14.23 -6.57 -8.21
N ALA A 202 -14.62 -5.70 -9.13
CA ALA A 202 -15.66 -5.99 -10.12
C ALA A 202 -15.28 -7.18 -11.02
N ALA A 203 -14.01 -7.30 -11.42
CA ALA A 203 -13.52 -8.44 -12.19
C ALA A 203 -13.53 -9.75 -11.36
N ALA A 204 -13.22 -9.68 -10.07
CA ALA A 204 -13.18 -10.85 -9.19
C ALA A 204 -14.57 -11.35 -8.75
N TYR A 205 -15.55 -10.46 -8.68
CA TYR A 205 -16.93 -10.73 -8.26
C TYR A 205 -17.91 -9.94 -9.15
N PRO A 206 -18.16 -10.40 -10.40
CA PRO A 206 -18.97 -9.65 -11.36
C PRO A 206 -20.43 -9.48 -10.96
N ASP A 207 -20.98 -10.42 -10.18
CA ASP A 207 -22.37 -10.42 -9.73
C ASP A 207 -22.59 -9.64 -8.41
N GLU A 208 -21.52 -9.10 -7.81
CA GLU A 208 -21.63 -8.31 -6.58
C GLU A 208 -22.09 -6.87 -6.90
N ASP A 209 -23.10 -6.38 -6.17
CA ASP A 209 -23.51 -4.99 -6.28
C ASP A 209 -22.40 -4.07 -5.74
N SER A 210 -21.69 -3.42 -6.65
CA SER A 210 -20.59 -2.51 -6.34
C SER A 210 -21.00 -1.33 -5.46
N LEU A 211 -22.27 -0.93 -5.43
CA LEU A 211 -22.76 0.18 -4.61
C LEU A 211 -22.81 -0.16 -3.12
N THR A 212 -22.83 -1.45 -2.77
CA THR A 212 -22.76 -1.92 -1.39
C THR A 212 -21.34 -1.88 -0.82
N LEU A 213 -20.34 -1.68 -1.68
CA LEU A 213 -18.93 -1.68 -1.30
C LEU A 213 -18.45 -0.27 -0.90
N PRO A 214 -17.57 -0.17 0.10
CA PRO A 214 -16.89 1.08 0.41
C PRO A 214 -16.08 1.57 -0.80
N SER A 215 -16.00 2.89 -0.94
CA SER A 215 -15.11 3.53 -1.90
C SER A 215 -13.64 3.29 -1.52
N PRO A 216 -12.71 3.46 -2.48
CA PRO A 216 -11.28 3.44 -2.17
C PRO A 216 -10.86 4.47 -1.12
N ASP A 217 -11.51 5.62 -1.03
CA ASP A 217 -11.17 6.66 -0.04
C ASP A 217 -11.53 6.21 1.39
N ASP A 218 -12.58 5.41 1.56
CA ASP A 218 -13.04 4.92 2.88
C ASP A 218 -12.04 3.97 3.57
N VAL A 219 -11.15 3.33 2.80
CA VAL A 219 -10.13 2.43 3.36
C VAL A 219 -8.78 3.11 3.61
N THR A 220 -8.61 4.38 3.23
CA THR A 220 -7.35 5.13 3.40
C THR A 220 -6.93 5.48 4.84
N PRO A 221 -7.83 5.59 5.85
CA PRO A 221 -7.42 6.03 7.19
C PRO A 221 -6.32 5.18 7.84
N ILE A 222 -6.38 3.84 7.71
CA ILE A 222 -5.34 2.94 8.24
C ILE A 222 -3.99 3.18 7.55
N PHE A 223 -3.98 3.48 6.25
CA PHE A 223 -2.73 3.75 5.53
C PHE A 223 -2.08 5.02 6.05
N VAL A 224 -2.86 6.07 6.32
CA VAL A 224 -2.32 7.31 6.89
C VAL A 224 -1.76 7.06 8.29
N TYR A 225 -2.48 6.31 9.12
CA TYR A 225 -2.02 5.92 10.46
C TYR A 225 -0.70 5.14 10.41
N LEU A 226 -0.61 4.12 9.55
CA LEU A 226 0.61 3.31 9.41
C LEU A 226 1.77 4.10 8.80
N ALA A 227 1.49 5.14 8.02
CA ALA A 227 2.51 6.04 7.45
C ALA A 227 2.96 7.15 8.42
N SER A 228 2.13 7.50 9.42
CA SER A 228 2.40 8.55 10.39
C SER A 228 3.18 8.05 11.60
N ASP A 229 3.62 8.99 12.42
CA ASP A 229 4.33 8.70 13.68
C ASP A 229 3.35 8.22 14.79
N GLU A 230 2.04 8.18 14.52
CA GLU A 230 1.05 7.62 15.43
C GLU A 230 1.17 6.09 15.60
N SER A 231 1.98 5.45 14.74
CA SER A 231 2.17 4.00 14.71
C SER A 231 3.63 3.58 14.92
N LEU A 232 4.46 4.40 15.57
CA LEU A 232 5.89 4.14 15.79
C LEU A 232 6.18 2.82 16.53
N ASP A 233 5.25 2.33 17.34
CA ASP A 233 5.34 1.07 18.10
C ASP A 233 4.70 -0.12 17.36
N VAL A 234 4.20 0.08 16.14
CA VAL A 234 3.46 -0.92 15.38
C VAL A 234 4.27 -1.44 14.20
N THR A 235 4.73 -2.70 14.30
CA THR A 235 5.42 -3.43 13.22
C THR A 235 5.09 -4.92 13.25
N GLY A 236 5.21 -5.60 12.11
CA GLY A 236 4.95 -7.03 11.96
C GLY A 236 3.47 -7.40 12.07
N ARG A 237 2.55 -6.43 11.95
CA ARG A 237 1.11 -6.63 12.17
C ARG A 237 0.34 -6.73 10.86
N ALA A 238 -0.73 -7.51 10.91
CA ALA A 238 -1.71 -7.69 9.86
C ALA A 238 -3.01 -6.95 10.22
N PHE A 239 -3.41 -6.00 9.37
CA PHE A 239 -4.61 -5.17 9.57
C PHE A 239 -5.69 -5.47 8.55
N ASP A 240 -6.95 -5.26 8.96
CA ASP A 240 -8.10 -5.19 8.05
C ASP A 240 -8.56 -3.74 7.99
N ALA A 241 -8.69 -3.17 6.79
CA ALA A 241 -9.07 -1.77 6.63
C ALA A 241 -10.58 -1.54 6.85
N ARG A 242 -11.42 -2.51 6.52
CA ARG A 242 -12.87 -2.39 6.71
C ARG A 242 -13.21 -2.36 8.19
N GLY A 243 -13.94 -1.33 8.60
CA GLY A 243 -14.30 -1.12 10.00
C GLY A 243 -13.13 -0.71 10.89
N TRP A 244 -11.95 -0.44 10.31
CA TRP A 244 -10.82 0.07 11.08
C TRP A 244 -11.11 1.47 11.59
N THR A 245 -10.83 1.68 12.88
CA THR A 245 -10.85 3.00 13.51
C THR A 245 -9.51 3.25 14.21
N PRO A 246 -9.04 4.50 14.32
CA PRO A 246 -7.82 4.82 15.06
C PRO A 246 -7.81 4.25 16.50
N SER A 247 -8.97 4.18 17.15
CA SER A 247 -9.15 3.63 18.49
C SER A 247 -8.95 2.11 18.60
N SER A 248 -9.06 1.38 17.49
CA SER A 248 -8.94 -0.09 17.47
C SER A 248 -7.53 -0.59 17.84
N VAL A 249 -6.51 0.25 17.71
CA VAL A 249 -5.11 -0.10 18.04
C VAL A 249 -4.86 -0.08 19.55
N ALA A 250 -5.38 0.93 20.26
CA ALA A 250 -5.27 1.01 21.72
C ALA A 250 -5.96 -0.18 22.43
N ALA A 251 -7.08 -0.66 21.87
CA ALA A 251 -7.81 -1.80 22.41
C ALA A 251 -7.12 -3.16 22.17
N ALA A 252 -6.27 -3.28 21.14
CA ALA A 252 -5.49 -4.48 20.86
C ALA A 252 -4.21 -4.55 21.69
N ALA A 253 -3.52 -3.41 21.89
CA ALA A 253 -2.33 -3.32 22.73
C ALA A 253 -2.63 -3.66 24.21
N ALA A 254 -3.78 -3.21 24.74
CA ALA A 254 -4.20 -3.52 26.11
C ALA A 254 -4.49 -5.01 26.38
N ARG A 255 -4.74 -5.82 25.34
CA ARG A 255 -5.03 -7.26 25.46
C ARG A 255 -3.78 -8.14 25.43
N LEU A 256 -2.64 -7.60 25.01
CA LEU A 256 -1.36 -8.34 24.95
C LEU A 256 -0.49 -8.12 26.20
N THR A 257 -0.78 -7.09 27.00
CA THR A 257 -0.11 -6.82 28.29
C THR A 257 -0.82 -7.45 29.48
N SER A 258 -1.93 -8.16 29.23
CA SER A 258 -2.78 -8.81 30.24
C SER A 258 -2.75 -10.34 30.16
N SER A 259 -1.76 -10.92 29.47
CA SER A 259 -1.52 -12.36 29.32
C SER A 259 -0.10 -12.74 29.71
#